data_AF-A0A1L8W8Y8-F1
#
_entry.id   AF-A0A1L8W8Y8-F1
#
_cell.length_a   1.000
_cell.length_b   1.000
_cell.length_c   1.000
_cell.angle_alpha   90.00
_cell.angle_beta   90.00
_cell.angle_gamma   90.00
#
_symmetry.space_group_name_H-M   'P 1'
#
loop_
_entity.id
_entity.type
_entity.pdbx_description
1 polymer ?
#
loop_
_entity_poly.entity_id
_entity_poly.type
_entity_poly.pdbx_seq_one_letter_code
_entity_poly.pdbx_strand_id
1 'polypeptide(L)'
;MHMKLKRDNLNQLEKLSRRYFELYPNKEMEKKIFSGFVTISYAHDDLNTLYERYLRESLDIDSFYHIMVKVDIIRETFREILKLYSLKEEDVYGSKGSYNRDIIDFFVAIRSISLAHPQNTSRHGRFGFDGDIWLEDVRKQSDLGRAFPSEDSLESADFVLLLVRSINDDDLGETKEEKKGINLDNEVFNVVRIIEQSISKLNNFLIKKIDEKEAIFKDESIIITDSLDVNDFKILINETKKRYPLLIKEWDLDNIRELLDFTRKNYLDTDFEKVLIEVVNSYHRQLQEMKLGRNDKEAEELRERIHELLFPSLQILEIKSEENFHYQKSKIYQYLLRSQETSASKLFEKMKIYPKKWFGDIKENSFEMNSTSGEWGILQLLYIVEKFPEFNFKFENDDNVAYTDKELYFQFIFKVFEYSRKHKSDADIIGGTN
;
A
#
# COMPACT_ATOMS: atom_id res chain seq x y z
N MET A 1 -7.04 10.99 -29.00
CA MET A 1 -7.16 10.14 -27.79
C MET A 1 -7.26 11.10 -26.61
N HIS A 2 -8.44 11.27 -26.01
CA HIS A 2 -8.66 12.24 -24.94
C HIS A 2 -7.93 11.82 -23.66
N MET A 3 -7.10 12.72 -23.12
CA MET A 3 -6.28 12.45 -21.96
C MET A 3 -7.13 12.50 -20.67
N LYS A 4 -7.55 11.33 -20.20
CA LYS A 4 -7.75 11.13 -18.76
C LYS A 4 -6.44 10.55 -18.26
N LEU A 5 -5.58 11.39 -17.70
CA LEU A 5 -4.26 10.95 -17.24
C LEU A 5 -4.47 9.81 -16.21
N LYS A 6 -3.95 8.61 -16.49
CA LYS A 6 -4.21 7.43 -15.66
C LYS A 6 -3.12 7.27 -14.61
N ARG A 7 -3.52 7.20 -13.34
CA ARG A 7 -2.61 7.03 -12.19
C ARG A 7 -2.08 5.61 -12.00
N ASP A 8 -2.44 4.67 -12.88
CA ASP A 8 -2.11 3.25 -12.72
C ASP A 8 -0.60 3.03 -12.57
N ASN A 9 0.19 3.71 -13.41
CA ASN A 9 1.66 3.64 -13.36
C ASN A 9 2.25 4.21 -12.07
N LEU A 10 1.70 5.32 -11.56
CA LEU A 10 2.17 5.96 -10.32
C LEU A 10 1.80 5.11 -9.09
N ASN A 11 0.60 4.54 -9.06
CA ASN A 11 0.17 3.62 -8.01
C ASN A 11 1.04 2.36 -7.97
N GLN A 12 1.41 1.84 -9.14
CA GLN A 12 2.35 0.73 -9.23
C GLN A 12 3.75 1.14 -8.75
N LEU A 13 4.23 2.32 -9.15
CA LEU A 13 5.51 2.86 -8.69
C LEU A 13 5.56 3.00 -7.17
N GLU A 14 4.47 3.48 -6.57
CA GLU A 14 4.35 3.59 -5.11
C GLU A 14 4.52 2.23 -4.43
N LYS A 15 3.79 1.20 -4.89
CA LYS A 15 3.87 -0.17 -4.35
C LYS A 15 5.28 -0.76 -4.51
N LEU A 16 5.89 -0.61 -5.68
CA LEU A 16 7.25 -1.07 -5.94
C LEU A 16 8.27 -0.33 -5.08
N SER A 17 8.11 0.98 -4.89
CA SER A 17 8.99 1.78 -4.03
C SER A 17 8.91 1.33 -2.56
N ARG A 18 7.71 1.02 -2.05
CA ARG A 18 7.55 0.43 -0.70
C ARG A 18 8.36 -0.85 -0.57
N ARG A 19 8.19 -1.76 -1.51
CA ARG A 19 8.95 -3.03 -1.53
C ARG A 19 10.45 -2.80 -1.65
N TYR A 20 10.87 -1.87 -2.50
CA TYR A 20 12.28 -1.51 -2.64
C TYR A 20 12.87 -1.04 -1.31
N PHE A 21 12.20 -0.16 -0.55
CA PHE A 21 12.71 0.33 0.74
C PHE A 21 12.61 -0.70 1.88
N GLU A 22 11.73 -1.69 1.80
CA GLU A 22 11.77 -2.86 2.69
C GLU A 22 13.09 -3.65 2.52
N LEU A 23 13.57 -3.76 1.29
CA LEU A 23 14.78 -4.51 0.92
C LEU A 23 16.07 -3.67 1.03
N TYR A 24 15.96 -2.36 0.81
CA TYR A 24 17.04 -1.37 0.86
C TYR A 24 16.66 -0.22 1.81
N PRO A 25 16.71 -0.43 3.14
CA PRO A 25 16.22 0.55 4.10
C PRO A 25 16.96 1.89 4.01
N ASN A 26 16.24 2.94 3.67
CA ASN A 26 16.72 4.33 3.70
C ASN A 26 15.56 5.28 3.98
N LYS A 27 15.30 5.55 5.26
CA LYS A 27 14.13 6.33 5.71
C LYS A 27 14.10 7.76 5.17
N GLU A 28 15.27 8.38 4.98
CA GLU A 28 15.35 9.75 4.47
C GLU A 28 14.96 9.81 3.00
N MET A 29 15.53 8.92 2.19
CA MET A 29 15.22 8.80 0.77
C MET A 29 13.76 8.39 0.57
N GLU A 30 13.29 7.41 1.34
CA GLU A 30 11.89 6.96 1.35
C GLU A 30 10.94 8.14 1.54
N LYS A 31 11.11 8.89 2.64
CA LYS A 31 10.26 10.06 2.94
C LYS A 31 10.21 11.08 1.78
N LYS A 32 11.35 11.38 1.16
CA LYS A 32 11.43 12.33 0.03
C LYS A 32 10.67 11.81 -1.19
N ILE A 33 10.81 10.53 -1.52
CA ILE A 33 10.13 9.93 -2.67
C ILE A 33 8.62 9.89 -2.48
N PHE A 34 8.13 9.42 -1.32
CA PHE A 34 6.68 9.39 -1.07
C PHE A 34 6.06 10.79 -1.01
N SER A 35 6.78 11.78 -0.47
CA SER A 35 6.34 13.19 -0.57
C SER A 35 6.24 13.63 -2.03
N GLY A 36 7.20 13.24 -2.88
CA GLY A 36 7.18 13.53 -4.31
C GLY A 36 5.98 12.88 -5.02
N PHE A 37 5.62 11.65 -4.68
CA PHE A 37 4.42 10.99 -5.24
C PHE A 37 3.14 11.74 -4.91
N VAL A 38 3.02 12.24 -3.67
CA VAL A 38 1.88 13.06 -3.25
C VAL A 38 1.84 14.36 -4.03
N THR A 39 2.98 15.05 -4.18
CA THR A 39 3.08 16.29 -4.98
C THR A 39 2.69 16.08 -6.43
N ILE A 40 3.22 15.03 -7.08
CA ILE A 40 2.84 14.66 -8.46
C ILE A 40 1.34 14.39 -8.54
N SER A 41 0.79 13.65 -7.57
CA SER A 41 -0.64 13.33 -7.54
C SER A 41 -1.50 14.59 -7.51
N TYR A 42 -1.27 15.51 -6.57
CA TYR A 42 -2.06 16.74 -6.49
C TYR A 42 -1.94 17.59 -7.77
N ALA A 43 -0.73 17.76 -8.30
CA ALA A 43 -0.54 18.52 -9.54
C ALA A 43 -1.25 17.87 -10.74
N HIS A 44 -1.33 16.54 -10.75
CA HIS A 44 -1.99 15.75 -11.78
C HIS A 44 -3.52 15.86 -11.71
N ASP A 45 -4.13 15.88 -10.51
CA ASP A 45 -5.58 16.12 -10.36
C ASP A 45 -5.98 17.52 -10.84
N ASP A 46 -5.17 18.53 -10.51
CA ASP A 46 -5.37 19.90 -10.97
C ASP A 46 -5.29 19.98 -12.51
N LEU A 47 -4.29 19.31 -13.11
CA LEU A 47 -4.14 19.27 -14.57
C LEU A 47 -5.27 18.53 -15.27
N ASN A 48 -5.79 17.43 -14.70
CA ASN A 48 -6.95 16.75 -15.26
C ASN A 48 -8.17 17.68 -15.27
N THR A 49 -8.37 18.47 -14.22
CA THR A 49 -9.46 19.46 -14.15
C THR A 49 -9.29 20.55 -15.22
N LEU A 50 -8.07 21.07 -15.40
CA LEU A 50 -7.75 22.07 -16.42
C LEU A 50 -7.86 21.50 -17.84
N TYR A 51 -7.49 20.24 -18.05
CA TYR A 51 -7.61 19.56 -19.32
C TYR A 51 -9.08 19.31 -19.72
N GLU A 52 -9.92 18.91 -18.76
CA GLU A 52 -11.36 18.78 -19.01
C GLU A 52 -12.01 20.10 -19.40
N ARG A 53 -11.56 21.23 -18.82
CA ARG A 53 -11.97 22.56 -19.25
C ARG A 53 -11.46 22.87 -20.66
N TYR A 54 -10.18 22.62 -20.93
CA TYR A 54 -9.57 22.79 -22.26
C TYR A 54 -10.36 22.08 -23.37
N LEU A 55 -10.89 20.88 -23.10
CA LEU A 55 -11.69 20.14 -24.09
C LEU A 55 -13.08 20.73 -24.34
N ARG A 56 -13.60 21.57 -23.44
CA ARG A 56 -14.99 22.09 -23.48
C ARG A 56 -15.06 23.55 -23.87
N GLU A 57 -14.06 24.33 -23.48
CA GLU A 57 -14.04 25.78 -23.62
C GLU A 57 -12.62 26.30 -23.91
N SER A 58 -12.53 27.51 -24.47
CA SER A 58 -11.25 28.20 -24.62
C SER A 58 -10.71 28.62 -23.25
N LEU A 59 -9.49 28.23 -22.93
CA LEU A 59 -8.84 28.61 -21.67
C LEU A 59 -8.48 30.10 -21.62
N ASP A 60 -8.42 30.66 -20.41
CA ASP A 60 -7.86 32.00 -20.15
C ASP A 60 -6.35 31.97 -19.92
N ILE A 61 -5.74 33.16 -19.91
CA ILE A 61 -4.30 33.33 -19.72
C ILE A 61 -3.87 32.82 -18.33
N ASP A 62 -4.71 32.99 -17.31
CA ASP A 62 -4.44 32.45 -15.97
C ASP A 62 -4.36 30.92 -15.99
N SER A 63 -5.26 30.26 -16.73
CA SER A 63 -5.22 28.81 -16.94
C SER A 63 -3.95 28.38 -17.67
N PHE A 64 -3.44 29.15 -18.64
CA PHE A 64 -2.15 28.88 -19.28
C PHE A 64 -1.03 28.84 -18.24
N TYR A 65 -0.89 29.87 -17.41
CA TYR A 65 0.16 29.91 -16.38
C TYR A 65 0.00 28.80 -15.35
N HIS A 66 -1.23 28.51 -14.92
CA HIS A 66 -1.51 27.39 -14.03
C HIS A 66 -1.08 26.05 -14.64
N ILE A 67 -1.38 25.78 -15.92
CA ILE A 67 -0.93 24.56 -16.60
C ILE A 67 0.60 24.50 -16.63
N MET A 68 1.26 25.57 -17.05
CA MET A 68 2.73 25.63 -17.12
C MET A 68 3.38 25.32 -15.76
N VAL A 69 2.88 25.93 -14.69
CA VAL A 69 3.38 25.68 -13.32
C VAL A 69 3.15 24.23 -12.91
N LYS A 70 1.97 23.66 -13.15
CA LYS A 70 1.65 22.29 -12.71
C LYS A 70 2.44 21.24 -13.49
N VAL A 71 2.61 21.41 -14.80
CA VAL A 71 3.45 20.52 -15.61
C VAL A 71 4.90 20.59 -15.15
N ASP A 72 5.42 21.78 -14.85
CA ASP A 72 6.78 21.95 -14.33
C ASP A 72 6.97 21.30 -12.94
N ILE A 73 6.00 21.45 -12.03
CA ILE A 73 6.01 20.77 -10.73
C ILE A 73 6.13 19.24 -10.91
N ILE A 74 5.33 18.64 -11.80
CA ILE A 74 5.39 17.20 -12.07
C ILE A 74 6.78 16.82 -12.61
N ARG A 75 7.26 17.56 -13.61
CA ARG A 75 8.56 17.32 -14.26
C ARG A 75 9.72 17.40 -13.28
N GLU A 76 9.81 18.49 -12.51
CA GLU A 76 10.88 18.72 -11.55
C GLU A 76 10.83 17.70 -10.40
N THR A 77 9.64 17.42 -9.87
CA THR A 77 9.47 16.41 -8.81
C THR A 77 9.89 15.03 -9.30
N PHE A 78 9.48 14.65 -10.52
CA PHE A 78 9.88 13.36 -11.10
C PHE A 78 11.39 13.30 -11.37
N ARG A 79 12.02 14.39 -11.82
CA ARG A 79 13.48 14.47 -11.95
C ARG A 79 14.19 14.23 -10.62
N GLU A 80 13.72 14.83 -9.53
CA GLU A 80 14.34 14.61 -8.21
C GLU A 80 14.15 13.15 -7.74
N ILE A 81 13.00 12.53 -8.04
CA ILE A 81 12.79 11.09 -7.78
C ILE A 81 13.79 10.23 -8.56
N LEU A 82 14.03 10.51 -9.84
CA LEU A 82 15.02 9.79 -10.64
C LEU A 82 16.43 9.89 -10.03
N LYS A 83 16.84 11.10 -9.61
CA LYS A 83 18.13 11.31 -8.95
C LYS A 83 18.26 10.51 -7.66
N LEU A 84 17.20 10.43 -6.85
CA LEU A 84 17.21 9.64 -5.62
C LEU A 84 17.43 8.15 -5.94
N TYR A 85 16.83 7.64 -7.02
CA TYR A 85 17.10 6.29 -7.53
C TYR A 85 18.42 6.15 -8.33
N SER A 86 19.27 7.18 -8.35
CA SER A 86 20.52 7.22 -9.11
C SER A 86 20.35 7.00 -10.62
N LEU A 87 19.20 7.42 -11.17
CA LEU A 87 18.90 7.41 -12.60
C LEU A 87 19.06 8.81 -13.20
N LYS A 88 19.47 8.85 -14.46
CA LYS A 88 19.55 10.08 -15.26
C LYS A 88 18.28 10.26 -16.08
N GLU A 89 17.97 11.51 -16.43
CA GLU A 89 16.86 11.81 -17.33
C GLU A 89 17.01 11.13 -18.70
N GLU A 90 18.24 10.97 -19.18
CA GLU A 90 18.55 10.29 -20.45
C GLU A 90 18.12 8.82 -20.45
N ASP A 91 18.17 8.16 -19.28
CA ASP A 91 17.78 6.76 -19.12
C ASP A 91 16.26 6.57 -19.34
N VAL A 92 15.46 7.62 -19.11
CA VAL A 92 14.00 7.55 -19.19
C VAL A 92 13.41 8.32 -20.37
N TYR A 93 13.90 9.53 -20.65
CA TYR A 93 13.41 10.36 -21.76
C TYR A 93 14.14 10.09 -23.07
N GLY A 94 15.31 9.45 -23.04
CA GLY A 94 16.19 9.28 -24.20
C GLY A 94 17.23 10.38 -24.33
N SER A 95 18.15 10.20 -25.28
CA SER A 95 19.24 11.15 -25.55
C SER A 95 18.74 12.47 -26.15
N LYS A 96 19.57 13.51 -26.09
CA LYS A 96 19.32 14.78 -26.80
C LYS A 96 19.03 14.53 -28.28
N GLY A 97 18.03 15.22 -28.83
CA GLY A 97 17.56 15.04 -30.20
C GLY A 97 16.55 13.89 -30.39
N SER A 98 16.25 13.12 -29.34
CA SER A 98 15.13 12.19 -29.38
C SER A 98 13.80 12.92 -29.21
N TYR A 99 12.73 12.39 -29.81
CA TYR A 99 11.40 13.00 -29.80
C TYR A 99 10.92 13.41 -28.39
N ASN A 100 10.99 12.48 -27.43
CA ASN A 100 10.56 12.75 -26.05
C ASN A 100 11.44 13.81 -25.38
N ARG A 101 12.76 13.71 -25.55
CA ARG A 101 13.69 14.67 -24.96
C ARG A 101 13.49 16.08 -25.52
N ASP A 102 13.19 16.20 -26.80
CA ASP A 102 13.00 17.48 -27.46
C ASP A 102 11.71 18.17 -27.01
N ILE A 103 10.62 17.41 -26.80
CA ILE A 103 9.39 17.96 -26.20
C ILE A 103 9.64 18.46 -24.78
N ILE A 104 10.35 17.68 -23.95
CA ILE A 104 10.70 18.10 -22.58
C ILE A 104 11.54 19.38 -22.59
N ASP A 105 12.60 19.43 -23.41
CA ASP A 105 13.49 20.58 -23.46
C ASP A 105 12.81 21.82 -24.07
N PHE A 106 11.88 21.62 -25.01
CA PHE A 106 11.06 22.70 -25.58
C PHE A 106 10.11 23.28 -24.53
N PHE A 107 9.42 22.43 -23.77
CA PHE A 107 8.59 22.87 -22.65
C PHE A 107 9.39 23.66 -21.61
N VAL A 108 10.61 23.21 -21.26
CA VAL A 108 11.49 23.95 -20.34
C VAL A 108 11.80 25.33 -20.88
N ALA A 109 12.09 25.44 -22.18
CA ALA A 109 12.36 26.74 -22.82
C ALA A 109 11.16 27.69 -22.72
N ILE A 110 9.96 27.21 -23.08
CA ILE A 110 8.72 27.98 -22.97
C ILE A 110 8.47 28.40 -21.52
N ARG A 111 8.59 27.45 -20.59
CA ARG A 111 8.38 27.69 -19.16
C ARG A 111 9.37 28.73 -18.62
N SER A 112 10.62 28.69 -19.05
CA SER A 112 11.65 29.64 -18.64
C SER A 112 11.34 31.05 -19.14
N ILE A 113 10.89 31.20 -20.40
CA ILE A 113 10.58 32.52 -20.94
C ILE A 113 9.25 33.08 -20.42
N SER A 114 8.29 32.21 -20.06
CA SER A 114 6.97 32.63 -19.57
C SER A 114 6.85 32.81 -18.06
N LEU A 115 7.66 32.10 -17.25
CA LEU A 115 7.56 32.15 -15.79
C LEU A 115 8.79 32.77 -15.09
N ALA A 116 9.92 32.97 -15.76
CA ALA A 116 11.13 33.52 -15.15
C ALA A 116 11.44 34.93 -15.67
N HIS A 117 12.25 35.69 -14.91
CA HIS A 117 12.83 36.93 -15.43
C HIS A 117 13.79 36.61 -16.60
N PRO A 118 13.73 37.37 -17.72
CA PRO A 118 14.37 37.03 -19.00
C PRO A 118 15.92 37.03 -19.03
N GLN A 119 16.61 37.26 -17.91
CA GLN A 119 18.07 37.44 -17.92
C GLN A 119 18.92 36.16 -18.08
N ASN A 120 18.32 34.97 -18.27
CA ASN A 120 19.07 33.69 -18.36
C ASN A 120 18.45 32.65 -19.33
N THR A 121 17.77 33.07 -20.39
CA THR A 121 17.11 32.18 -21.38
C THR A 121 18.03 31.57 -22.43
N SER A 122 19.33 31.92 -22.45
CA SER A 122 20.36 31.54 -23.46
C SER A 122 20.75 30.06 -23.53
N ARG A 123 19.94 29.14 -22.97
CA ARG A 123 20.22 27.69 -22.95
C ARG A 123 19.39 26.88 -23.96
N HIS A 124 18.59 27.53 -24.81
CA HIS A 124 17.55 26.87 -25.61
C HIS A 124 17.55 27.24 -27.11
N GLY A 125 18.70 27.59 -27.66
CA GLY A 125 18.86 28.06 -29.04
C GLY A 125 18.30 27.25 -30.18
N ARG A 126 18.36 25.94 -30.03
CA ARG A 126 17.78 25.01 -31.00
C ARG A 126 16.27 25.20 -31.21
N PHE A 127 15.59 25.91 -30.31
CA PHE A 127 14.16 26.21 -30.38
C PHE A 127 13.86 27.68 -30.74
N GLY A 128 14.90 28.49 -31.01
CA GLY A 128 14.79 29.91 -31.35
C GLY A 128 14.84 30.85 -30.15
N PHE A 129 15.10 30.35 -28.95
CA PHE A 129 15.13 31.14 -27.71
C PHE A 129 16.55 31.62 -27.29
N ASP A 130 17.49 31.74 -28.23
CA ASP A 130 18.85 32.26 -27.97
C ASP A 130 18.94 33.77 -28.10
N GLY A 131 19.91 34.39 -27.43
CA GLY A 131 20.19 35.83 -27.48
C GLY A 131 19.32 36.64 -26.50
N ASP A 132 19.36 37.96 -26.64
CA ASP A 132 18.60 38.90 -25.81
C ASP A 132 17.14 38.95 -26.24
N ILE A 133 16.38 37.93 -25.83
CA ILE A 133 14.94 37.81 -26.04
C ILE A 133 14.22 37.93 -24.70
N TRP A 134 13.17 38.74 -24.66
CA TRP A 134 12.21 38.74 -23.56
C TRP A 134 10.77 38.54 -24.05
N LEU A 135 9.93 38.04 -23.14
CA LEU A 135 8.49 37.94 -23.36
C LEU A 135 7.84 39.28 -23.08
N GLU A 136 7.15 39.83 -24.06
CA GLU A 136 6.32 41.02 -23.89
C GLU A 136 4.95 40.64 -23.34
N ASP A 137 4.31 39.63 -23.91
CA ASP A 137 2.95 39.21 -23.53
C ASP A 137 2.64 37.77 -23.98
N VAL A 138 1.60 37.16 -23.38
CA VAL A 138 1.01 35.89 -23.82
C VAL A 138 -0.45 36.13 -24.17
N ARG A 139 -0.84 35.81 -25.40
CA ARG A 139 -2.22 36.01 -25.88
C ARG A 139 -2.84 34.72 -26.34
N LYS A 140 -4.17 34.64 -26.25
CA LYS A 140 -4.90 33.58 -26.94
C LYS A 140 -4.81 33.79 -28.43
N GLN A 141 -4.72 32.70 -29.18
CA GLN A 141 -4.72 32.78 -30.64
C GLN A 141 -5.99 33.47 -31.16
N SER A 142 -7.15 33.20 -30.53
CA SER A 142 -8.45 33.79 -30.88
C SER A 142 -8.48 35.32 -30.78
N ASP A 143 -7.67 35.90 -29.88
CA ASP A 143 -7.73 37.32 -29.52
C ASP A 143 -6.88 38.17 -30.47
N LEU A 144 -6.04 37.54 -31.31
CA LEU A 144 -5.17 38.22 -32.26
C LEU A 144 -5.90 38.69 -33.54
N GLY A 145 -7.11 38.20 -33.82
CA GLY A 145 -7.94 38.61 -34.95
C GLY A 145 -7.36 38.28 -36.35
N ARG A 146 -8.14 38.51 -37.42
CA ARG A 146 -7.71 38.30 -38.84
C ARG A 146 -6.69 39.33 -39.35
N ALA A 147 -6.20 40.22 -38.50
CA ALA A 147 -5.36 41.35 -38.90
C ALA A 147 -3.89 40.96 -39.15
N PHE A 148 -3.51 39.70 -38.94
CA PHE A 148 -2.14 39.22 -39.06
C PHE A 148 -2.10 38.01 -40.00
N PRO A 149 -1.21 37.99 -41.02
CA PRO A 149 -1.11 36.88 -41.97
C PRO A 149 -0.81 35.57 -41.23
N SER A 150 -1.49 34.50 -41.62
CA SER A 150 -1.28 33.17 -41.07
C SER A 150 0.07 32.61 -41.48
N GLU A 151 1.00 32.56 -40.54
CA GLU A 151 2.03 31.54 -40.59
C GLU A 151 1.39 30.21 -40.15
N ASP A 152 1.63 29.12 -40.88
CA ASP A 152 1.04 27.80 -40.60
C ASP A 152 1.24 27.35 -39.13
N SER A 153 2.30 27.82 -38.48
CA SER A 153 2.64 27.52 -37.08
C SER A 153 1.72 28.20 -36.05
N LEU A 154 1.03 29.28 -36.43
CA LEU A 154 0.14 30.05 -35.55
C LEU A 154 -1.32 29.63 -35.66
N GLU A 155 -1.72 28.96 -36.75
CA GLU A 155 -3.11 28.52 -36.94
C GLU A 155 -3.49 27.37 -36.00
N SER A 156 -2.54 26.49 -35.66
CA SER A 156 -2.77 25.37 -34.74
C SER A 156 -2.45 25.67 -33.28
N ALA A 157 -2.14 26.93 -32.95
CA ALA A 157 -1.75 27.33 -31.60
C ALA A 157 -2.97 27.64 -30.72
N ASP A 158 -2.90 27.27 -29.44
CA ASP A 158 -3.87 27.68 -28.42
C ASP A 158 -3.50 29.06 -27.85
N PHE A 159 -2.20 29.27 -27.62
CA PHE A 159 -1.62 30.52 -27.11
C PHE A 159 -0.46 30.97 -28.00
N VAL A 160 -0.18 32.27 -28.00
CA VAL A 160 0.91 32.88 -28.74
C VAL A 160 1.75 33.72 -27.79
N LEU A 161 3.05 33.43 -27.75
CA LEU A 161 4.04 34.27 -27.09
C LEU A 161 4.40 35.43 -28.01
N LEU A 162 4.31 36.65 -27.49
CA LEU A 162 4.84 37.86 -28.13
C LEU A 162 6.25 38.09 -27.58
N LEU A 163 7.25 37.83 -28.40
CA LEU A 163 8.66 37.89 -28.04
C LEU A 163 9.28 39.14 -28.66
N VAL A 164 10.21 39.76 -27.95
CA VAL A 164 10.99 40.89 -28.46
C VAL A 164 12.46 40.51 -28.40
N ARG A 165 13.15 40.64 -29.54
CA ARG A 165 14.57 40.34 -29.70
C ARG A 165 15.37 41.62 -29.92
N SER A 166 16.48 41.81 -29.20
CA SER A 166 17.45 42.86 -29.53
C SER A 166 18.22 42.50 -30.81
N ILE A 167 18.34 43.44 -31.74
CA ILE A 167 19.03 43.22 -33.03
C ILE A 167 20.55 43.43 -32.90
N ASN A 168 21.01 44.25 -31.95
CA ASN A 168 22.42 44.53 -31.68
C ASN A 168 22.71 44.46 -30.16
N ASP A 169 23.88 43.92 -29.79
CA ASP A 169 24.34 43.85 -28.38
C ASP A 169 24.67 45.25 -27.80
N ASP A 170 24.87 46.27 -28.66
CA ASP A 170 25.41 47.59 -28.27
C ASP A 170 24.40 48.76 -28.32
N ASP A 171 23.23 48.61 -28.93
CA ASP A 171 22.23 49.69 -29.06
C ASP A 171 20.82 49.21 -28.67
N LEU A 172 20.32 49.72 -27.55
CA LEU A 172 18.96 49.54 -27.00
C LEU A 172 17.82 50.05 -27.92
N GLY A 173 18.10 50.38 -29.18
CA GLY A 173 17.19 51.11 -30.06
C GLY A 173 16.40 50.26 -31.06
N GLU A 174 16.98 49.15 -31.54
CA GLU A 174 16.36 48.33 -32.60
C GLU A 174 15.96 46.95 -32.08
N THR A 175 14.66 46.72 -31.98
CA THR A 175 14.07 45.44 -31.59
C THR A 175 13.27 44.82 -32.73
N LYS A 176 13.22 43.49 -32.74
CA LYS A 176 12.37 42.72 -33.65
C LYS A 176 11.32 41.97 -32.84
N GLU A 177 10.05 42.19 -33.18
CA GLU A 177 8.95 41.38 -32.67
C GLU A 177 8.94 40.01 -33.36
N GLU A 178 8.87 38.95 -32.54
CA GLU A 178 8.76 37.56 -32.97
C GLU A 178 7.53 36.94 -32.30
N LYS A 179 6.83 36.06 -33.03
CA LYS A 179 5.64 35.37 -32.52
C LYS A 179 5.93 33.89 -32.45
N LYS A 180 5.55 33.25 -31.36
CA LYS A 180 5.66 31.80 -31.19
C LYS A 180 4.35 31.20 -30.74
N GLY A 181 3.74 30.39 -31.59
CA GLY A 181 2.56 29.60 -31.25
C GLY A 181 2.91 28.47 -30.29
N ILE A 182 1.99 28.18 -29.36
CA ILE A 182 2.04 27.07 -28.42
C ILE A 182 0.76 26.26 -28.56
N ASN A 183 0.90 24.96 -28.82
CA ASN A 183 -0.18 24.00 -28.74
C ASN A 183 -0.12 23.26 -27.40
N LEU A 184 -1.11 23.49 -26.54
CA LEU A 184 -1.16 22.91 -25.21
C LEU A 184 -1.18 21.39 -25.25
N ASP A 185 -1.97 20.75 -26.12
CA ASP A 185 -2.06 19.28 -26.14
C ASP A 185 -0.74 18.61 -26.56
N ASN A 186 -0.14 19.09 -27.65
CA ASN A 186 1.02 18.47 -28.28
C ASN A 186 2.36 18.84 -27.61
N GLU A 187 2.46 20.03 -27.02
CA GLU A 187 3.73 20.57 -26.52
C GLU A 187 3.78 20.69 -25.00
N VAL A 188 2.63 20.87 -24.33
CA VAL A 188 2.57 21.08 -22.87
C VAL A 188 2.03 19.85 -22.14
N PHE A 189 0.80 19.42 -22.42
CA PHE A 189 0.22 18.21 -21.82
C PHE A 189 0.97 16.94 -22.24
N ASN A 190 1.59 16.93 -23.42
CA ASN A 190 2.41 15.82 -23.89
C ASN A 190 3.64 15.56 -22.99
N VAL A 191 4.16 16.58 -22.31
CA VAL A 191 5.22 16.42 -21.28
C VAL A 191 4.78 15.45 -20.20
N VAL A 192 3.53 15.59 -19.72
CA VAL A 192 2.98 14.72 -18.69
C VAL A 192 2.83 13.29 -19.22
N ARG A 193 2.38 13.11 -20.47
CA ARG A 193 2.31 11.80 -21.12
C ARG A 193 3.68 11.12 -21.22
N ILE A 194 4.71 11.88 -21.57
CA ILE A 194 6.10 11.38 -21.61
C ILE A 194 6.56 10.96 -20.22
N ILE A 195 6.24 11.74 -19.18
CA ILE A 195 6.58 11.40 -17.78
C ILE A 195 5.84 10.14 -17.35
N GLU A 196 4.55 9.98 -17.67
CA GLU A 196 3.77 8.78 -17.34
C GLU A 196 4.35 7.52 -18.01
N GLN A 197 4.79 7.63 -19.27
CA GLN A 197 5.50 6.54 -19.94
C GLN A 197 6.87 6.26 -19.29
N SER A 198 7.54 7.30 -18.82
CA SER A 198 8.83 7.20 -18.14
C SER A 198 8.73 6.56 -16.76
N ILE A 199 7.60 6.73 -16.06
CA ILE A 199 7.29 6.01 -14.82
C ILE A 199 7.27 4.50 -15.07
N SER A 200 6.75 4.03 -16.21
CA SER A 200 6.80 2.59 -16.53
C SER A 200 8.23 2.06 -16.66
N LYS A 201 9.17 2.86 -17.18
CA LYS A 201 10.60 2.49 -17.23
C LYS A 201 11.20 2.40 -15.83
N LEU A 202 10.85 3.34 -14.94
CA LEU A 202 11.26 3.31 -13.54
C LEU A 202 10.68 2.08 -12.81
N ASN A 203 9.42 1.71 -13.08
CA ASN A 203 8.82 0.49 -12.54
C ASN A 203 9.65 -0.74 -12.91
N ASN A 204 10.03 -0.88 -14.19
CA ASN A 204 10.87 -2.00 -14.65
C ASN A 204 12.25 -2.01 -13.99
N PHE A 205 12.86 -0.83 -13.78
CA PHE A 205 14.10 -0.72 -13.03
C PHE A 205 13.97 -1.22 -11.59
N LEU A 206 12.91 -0.81 -10.88
CA LEU A 206 12.66 -1.24 -9.50
C LEU A 206 12.37 -2.74 -9.43
N ILE A 207 11.54 -3.28 -10.33
CA ILE A 207 11.28 -4.73 -10.42
C ILE A 207 12.59 -5.49 -10.51
N LYS A 208 13.48 -5.10 -11.44
CA LYS A 208 14.78 -5.76 -11.58
C LYS A 208 15.62 -5.68 -10.31
N LYS A 209 15.67 -4.54 -9.63
CA LYS A 209 16.42 -4.37 -8.38
C LYS A 209 15.86 -5.20 -7.23
N ILE A 210 14.54 -5.28 -7.15
CA ILE A 210 13.82 -6.13 -6.18
C ILE A 210 14.15 -7.60 -6.46
N ASP A 211 13.97 -8.06 -7.70
CA ASP A 211 14.23 -9.44 -8.11
C ASP A 211 15.70 -9.84 -7.86
N GLU A 212 16.65 -8.96 -8.19
CA GLU A 212 18.08 -9.16 -7.89
C GLU A 212 18.33 -9.36 -6.38
N LYS A 213 17.71 -8.53 -5.54
CA LYS A 213 17.88 -8.60 -4.08
C LYS A 213 17.20 -9.81 -3.47
N GLU A 214 16.01 -10.14 -3.95
CA GLU A 214 15.26 -11.32 -3.52
C GLU A 214 15.96 -12.62 -3.95
N ALA A 215 16.60 -12.65 -5.12
CA ALA A 215 17.45 -13.76 -5.53
C ALA A 215 18.64 -13.97 -4.57
N ILE A 216 19.36 -12.90 -4.21
CA ILE A 216 20.45 -12.96 -3.22
C ILE A 216 19.93 -13.52 -1.88
N PHE A 217 18.74 -13.10 -1.46
CA PHE A 217 18.15 -13.56 -0.22
C PHE A 217 17.75 -15.04 -0.20
N LYS A 218 17.55 -15.67 -1.36
CA LYS A 218 17.37 -17.12 -1.45
C LYS A 218 18.66 -17.87 -1.12
N ASP A 219 19.82 -17.28 -1.43
CA ASP A 219 21.13 -17.90 -1.26
C ASP A 219 21.81 -17.54 0.08
N GLU A 220 21.43 -16.41 0.70
CA GLU A 220 21.98 -15.98 1.99
C GLU A 220 21.36 -16.75 3.17
N SER A 221 22.19 -17.33 4.03
CA SER A 221 21.72 -17.94 5.27
C SER A 221 21.29 -16.91 6.33
N ILE A 222 20.08 -17.01 6.91
CA ILE A 222 19.71 -16.27 8.13
C ILE A 222 20.57 -16.72 9.32
N ILE A 223 21.43 -15.84 9.86
CA ILE A 223 22.24 -16.17 11.03
C ILE A 223 21.37 -15.99 12.29
N ILE A 224 21.10 -17.10 12.98
CA ILE A 224 20.47 -17.14 14.31
C ILE A 224 21.27 -18.10 15.19
N THR A 225 21.20 -17.88 16.50
CA THR A 225 21.84 -18.72 17.53
C THR A 225 21.15 -20.09 17.63
N ASP A 226 21.85 -21.08 18.20
CA ASP A 226 21.29 -22.43 18.43
C ASP A 226 20.20 -22.44 19.53
N SER A 227 20.15 -21.40 20.37
CA SER A 227 19.13 -21.21 21.40
C SER A 227 18.25 -20.00 21.06
N LEU A 228 17.11 -20.27 20.44
CA LEU A 228 16.18 -19.26 19.95
C LEU A 228 15.38 -18.61 21.08
N ASP A 229 15.82 -17.45 21.53
CA ASP A 229 15.02 -16.62 22.44
C ASP A 229 13.95 -15.81 21.69
N VAL A 230 13.13 -15.05 22.42
CA VAL A 230 12.05 -14.20 21.85
C VAL A 230 12.59 -13.19 20.83
N ASN A 231 13.85 -12.76 20.98
CA ASN A 231 14.50 -11.82 20.09
C ASN A 231 14.96 -12.49 18.79
N ASP A 232 15.51 -13.70 18.87
CA ASP A 232 15.87 -14.48 17.68
C ASP A 232 14.63 -14.82 16.84
N PHE A 233 13.49 -15.12 17.46
CA PHE A 233 12.23 -15.31 16.75
C PHE A 233 11.75 -14.05 16.03
N LYS A 234 11.89 -12.87 16.65
CA LYS A 234 11.57 -11.59 15.98
C LYS A 234 12.49 -11.34 14.78
N ILE A 235 13.78 -11.62 14.92
CA ILE A 235 14.75 -11.51 13.83
C ILE A 235 14.34 -12.46 12.69
N LEU A 236 14.06 -13.72 13.02
CA LEU A 236 13.67 -14.74 12.06
C LEU A 236 12.37 -14.39 11.33
N ILE A 237 11.34 -13.92 12.02
CA ILE A 237 10.10 -13.42 11.40
C ILE A 237 10.39 -12.23 10.50
N ASN A 238 11.18 -11.25 10.96
CA ASN A 238 11.47 -10.06 10.16
C ASN A 238 12.27 -10.40 8.90
N GLU A 239 13.26 -11.27 9.01
CA GLU A 239 14.01 -11.78 7.86
C GLU A 239 13.10 -12.59 6.94
N THR A 240 12.21 -13.41 7.48
CA THR A 240 11.24 -14.15 6.67
C THR A 240 10.22 -13.19 6.00
N LYS A 241 9.81 -12.07 6.63
CA LYS A 241 8.96 -11.00 6.03
C LYS A 241 9.67 -10.34 4.87
N LYS A 242 10.98 -10.10 5.00
CA LYS A 242 11.80 -9.55 3.92
C LYS A 242 11.93 -10.52 2.76
N ARG A 243 12.10 -11.82 3.02
CA ARG A 243 12.43 -12.82 2.00
C ARG A 243 11.20 -13.45 1.33
N TYR A 244 10.15 -13.70 2.10
CA TYR A 244 8.94 -14.40 1.69
C TYR A 244 7.67 -13.74 2.28
N PRO A 245 7.33 -12.51 1.86
CA PRO A 245 6.21 -11.76 2.44
C PRO A 245 4.84 -12.44 2.27
N LEU A 246 4.68 -13.30 1.26
CA LEU A 246 3.44 -14.07 1.03
C LEU A 246 3.29 -15.22 2.04
N LEU A 247 4.37 -15.96 2.34
CA LEU A 247 4.34 -17.08 3.28
C LEU A 247 3.91 -16.64 4.69
N ILE A 248 4.31 -15.45 5.13
CA ILE A 248 3.96 -14.99 6.48
C ILE A 248 2.50 -14.61 6.64
N LYS A 249 1.88 -14.07 5.59
CA LYS A 249 0.43 -13.81 5.61
C LYS A 249 -0.37 -15.11 5.63
N GLU A 250 0.20 -16.20 5.10
CA GLU A 250 -0.47 -17.49 4.98
C GLU A 250 -0.42 -18.34 6.26
N TRP A 251 0.48 -18.04 7.21
CA TRP A 251 0.77 -18.89 8.38
C TRP A 251 0.30 -18.30 9.73
N ASP A 252 -0.35 -17.13 9.75
CA ASP A 252 -0.92 -16.47 10.95
C ASP A 252 0.04 -16.42 12.18
N LEU A 253 1.33 -16.29 11.92
CA LEU A 253 2.41 -16.50 12.90
C LEU A 253 2.40 -15.55 14.08
N ASP A 254 1.99 -14.31 13.84
CA ASP A 254 1.84 -13.31 14.90
C ASP A 254 0.80 -13.80 15.94
N ASN A 255 -0.25 -14.53 15.52
CA ASN A 255 -1.25 -15.10 16.42
C ASN A 255 -0.73 -16.28 17.24
N ILE A 256 0.05 -17.21 16.64
CA ILE A 256 0.64 -18.34 17.38
C ILE A 256 1.58 -17.85 18.47
N ARG A 257 2.39 -16.83 18.19
CA ARG A 257 3.27 -16.25 19.19
C ARG A 257 2.49 -15.62 20.33
N GLU A 258 1.50 -14.79 20.01
CA GLU A 258 0.66 -14.17 21.04
C GLU A 258 -0.09 -15.22 21.88
N LEU A 259 -0.51 -16.33 21.26
CA LEU A 259 -1.13 -17.46 21.95
C LEU A 259 -0.15 -18.15 22.92
N LEU A 260 1.11 -18.35 22.52
CA LEU A 260 2.15 -18.90 23.41
C LEU A 260 2.44 -17.96 24.57
N ASP A 261 2.61 -16.66 24.31
CA ASP A 261 2.84 -15.65 25.35
C ASP A 261 1.66 -15.59 26.34
N PHE A 262 0.43 -15.63 25.82
CA PHE A 262 -0.78 -15.71 26.64
C PHE A 262 -0.85 -16.99 27.48
N THR A 263 -0.51 -18.14 26.88
CA THR A 263 -0.52 -19.45 27.57
C THR A 263 0.51 -19.48 28.69
N ARG A 264 1.74 -19.00 28.45
CA ARG A 264 2.78 -18.91 29.50
C ARG A 264 2.35 -18.05 30.68
N LYS A 265 1.62 -16.98 30.42
CA LYS A 265 1.13 -16.08 31.47
C LYS A 265 0.00 -16.68 32.30
N ASN A 266 -0.90 -17.44 31.69
CA ASN A 266 -2.18 -17.83 32.31
C ASN A 266 -2.34 -19.34 32.58
N TYR A 267 -1.59 -20.19 31.88
CA TYR A 267 -1.72 -21.65 31.84
C TYR A 267 -0.34 -22.34 31.78
N LEU A 268 0.58 -21.89 32.63
CA LEU A 268 1.95 -22.41 32.71
C LEU A 268 1.97 -23.92 33.02
N ASP A 269 2.95 -24.64 32.46
CA ASP A 269 3.22 -26.06 32.65
C ASP A 269 2.08 -26.99 32.20
N THR A 270 1.20 -26.51 31.33
CA THR A 270 0.14 -27.31 30.72
C THR A 270 0.64 -28.09 29.50
N ASP A 271 -0.04 -29.17 29.15
CA ASP A 271 0.31 -29.92 27.94
C ASP A 271 0.04 -29.11 26.67
N PHE A 272 -0.91 -28.18 26.71
CA PHE A 272 -1.12 -27.22 25.63
C PHE A 272 0.11 -26.32 25.41
N GLU A 273 0.71 -25.81 26.49
CA GLU A 273 1.96 -25.04 26.39
C GLU A 273 3.08 -25.86 25.73
N LYS A 274 3.24 -27.13 26.13
CA LYS A 274 4.25 -28.02 25.52
C LYS A 274 4.02 -28.22 24.03
N VAL A 275 2.76 -28.40 23.61
CA VAL A 275 2.40 -28.52 22.18
C VAL A 275 2.69 -27.22 21.43
N LEU A 276 2.35 -26.07 22.00
CA LEU A 276 2.66 -24.77 21.40
C LEU A 276 4.17 -24.57 21.27
N ILE A 277 4.95 -24.91 22.29
CA ILE A 277 6.42 -24.86 22.25
C ILE A 277 6.95 -25.80 21.16
N GLU A 278 6.41 -27.02 21.03
CA GLU A 278 6.83 -27.97 20.00
C GLU A 278 6.51 -27.47 18.58
N VAL A 279 5.31 -26.93 18.36
CA VAL A 279 4.91 -26.37 17.05
C VAL A 279 5.74 -25.15 16.72
N VAL A 280 5.96 -24.28 17.69
CA VAL A 280 6.83 -23.12 17.55
C VAL A 280 8.25 -23.59 17.23
N ASN A 281 8.83 -24.56 17.95
CA ASN A 281 10.17 -25.09 17.66
C ASN A 281 10.27 -25.79 16.31
N SER A 282 9.23 -26.54 15.92
CA SER A 282 9.16 -27.20 14.61
C SER A 282 9.08 -26.17 13.49
N TYR A 283 8.34 -25.08 13.71
CA TYR A 283 8.31 -23.93 12.82
C TYR A 283 9.66 -23.23 12.72
N HIS A 284 10.32 -22.98 13.83
CA HIS A 284 11.67 -22.44 13.82
C HIS A 284 12.63 -23.33 13.01
N ARG A 285 12.55 -24.65 13.17
CA ARG A 285 13.36 -25.61 12.40
C ARG A 285 13.00 -25.58 10.91
N GLN A 286 11.72 -25.58 10.56
CA GLN A 286 11.28 -25.52 9.16
C GLN A 286 11.70 -24.20 8.50
N LEU A 287 11.64 -23.06 9.21
CA LEU A 287 12.23 -21.82 8.70
C LEU A 287 13.75 -21.89 8.53
N GLN A 288 14.46 -22.58 9.43
CA GLN A 288 15.89 -22.87 9.26
C GLN A 288 16.17 -23.84 8.10
N GLU A 289 15.23 -24.72 7.73
CA GLU A 289 15.36 -25.70 6.65
C GLU A 289 14.93 -25.15 5.28
N MET A 290 13.97 -24.21 5.23
CA MET A 290 13.67 -23.40 4.04
C MET A 290 14.90 -22.63 3.52
N LYS A 291 15.87 -22.38 4.41
CA LYS A 291 17.23 -21.87 4.14
C LYS A 291 18.07 -22.79 3.23
N LEU A 292 17.67 -24.05 3.04
CA LEU A 292 18.39 -25.09 2.31
C LEU A 292 17.66 -25.57 1.04
N GLY A 293 16.55 -24.92 0.66
CA GLY A 293 15.80 -25.23 -0.56
C GLY A 293 15.16 -26.62 -0.57
N ARG A 294 14.78 -27.16 0.59
CA ARG A 294 14.11 -28.46 0.71
C ARG A 294 12.80 -28.37 1.49
N ASN A 295 11.84 -29.16 1.01
CA ASN A 295 10.58 -29.59 1.62
C ASN A 295 9.39 -28.61 1.59
N ASP A 296 8.49 -28.84 0.63
CA ASP A 296 7.12 -28.31 0.65
C ASP A 296 6.20 -29.12 1.58
N LYS A 297 6.47 -30.43 1.77
CA LYS A 297 5.54 -31.33 2.47
C LYS A 297 5.53 -31.13 4.00
N GLU A 298 6.69 -31.07 4.64
CA GLU A 298 6.79 -30.86 6.10
C GLU A 298 6.33 -29.44 6.49
N ALA A 299 6.56 -28.46 5.61
CA ALA A 299 6.06 -27.11 5.75
C ALA A 299 4.52 -27.08 5.70
N GLU A 300 3.90 -27.81 4.78
CA GLU A 300 2.44 -27.90 4.69
C GLU A 300 1.84 -28.65 5.90
N GLU A 301 2.43 -29.77 6.33
CA GLU A 301 1.99 -30.49 7.54
C GLU A 301 2.08 -29.61 8.80
N LEU A 302 3.14 -28.81 8.91
CA LEU A 302 3.28 -27.86 10.00
C LEU A 302 2.27 -26.71 9.91
N ARG A 303 1.97 -26.23 8.70
CA ARG A 303 0.95 -25.21 8.46
C ARG A 303 -0.43 -25.73 8.87
N GLU A 304 -0.74 -26.97 8.55
CA GLU A 304 -1.96 -27.65 9.01
C GLU A 304 -1.98 -27.72 10.55
N ARG A 305 -0.89 -28.14 11.22
CA ARG A 305 -0.81 -28.11 12.69
C ARG A 305 -1.04 -26.72 13.29
N ILE A 306 -0.46 -25.67 12.70
CA ILE A 306 -0.67 -24.28 13.14
C ILE A 306 -2.13 -23.89 12.97
N HIS A 307 -2.73 -24.24 11.83
CA HIS A 307 -4.13 -23.97 11.54
C HIS A 307 -5.03 -24.69 12.55
N GLU A 308 -4.83 -25.98 12.80
CA GLU A 308 -5.61 -26.75 13.77
C GLU A 308 -5.52 -26.19 15.20
N LEU A 309 -4.37 -25.64 15.59
CA LEU A 309 -4.21 -24.98 16.89
C LEU A 309 -4.97 -23.65 16.98
N LEU A 310 -4.93 -22.84 15.93
CA LEU A 310 -5.65 -21.55 15.91
C LEU A 310 -7.15 -21.72 15.66
N PHE A 311 -7.56 -22.83 15.03
CA PHE A 311 -8.92 -23.12 14.61
C PHE A 311 -9.30 -24.55 15.03
N PRO A 312 -9.40 -24.83 16.34
CA PRO A 312 -9.65 -26.18 16.81
C PRO A 312 -11.02 -26.68 16.35
N SER A 313 -11.08 -27.95 15.96
CA SER A 313 -12.34 -28.61 15.59
C SER A 313 -13.35 -28.57 16.74
N LEU A 314 -14.58 -28.16 16.43
CA LEU A 314 -15.68 -28.10 17.41
C LEU A 314 -16.52 -29.38 17.44
N GLN A 315 -16.18 -30.39 16.63
CA GLN A 315 -16.94 -31.63 16.48
C GLN A 315 -17.19 -32.33 17.82
N ILE A 316 -16.20 -32.34 18.72
CA ILE A 316 -16.37 -32.96 20.04
C ILE A 316 -17.45 -32.26 20.88
N LEU A 317 -17.59 -30.95 20.73
CA LEU A 317 -18.65 -30.20 21.40
C LEU A 317 -20.00 -30.57 20.79
N GLU A 318 -20.09 -30.73 19.48
CA GLU A 318 -21.32 -31.10 18.78
C GLU A 318 -21.82 -32.48 19.20
N ILE A 319 -20.89 -33.45 19.24
CA ILE A 319 -21.18 -34.81 19.69
C ILE A 319 -21.70 -34.81 21.13
N LYS A 320 -21.13 -33.98 22.00
CA LYS A 320 -21.49 -33.94 23.42
C LYS A 320 -22.74 -33.13 23.73
N SER A 321 -23.07 -32.13 22.91
CA SER A 321 -24.27 -31.30 23.09
C SER A 321 -25.49 -31.79 22.30
N GLU A 322 -25.29 -32.68 21.32
CA GLU A 322 -26.27 -33.05 20.29
C GLU A 322 -26.76 -31.84 19.46
N GLU A 323 -26.01 -30.74 19.44
CA GLU A 323 -26.30 -29.51 18.68
C GLU A 323 -25.26 -29.27 17.59
N ASN A 324 -25.69 -28.74 16.45
CA ASN A 324 -24.81 -28.33 15.37
C ASN A 324 -24.14 -26.99 15.71
N PHE A 325 -22.88 -27.03 16.13
CA PHE A 325 -22.06 -25.85 16.43
C PHE A 325 -21.29 -25.32 15.22
N HIS A 326 -21.10 -26.13 14.18
CA HIS A 326 -20.21 -25.88 13.04
C HIS A 326 -20.61 -24.63 12.25
N TYR A 327 -21.92 -24.40 12.03
CA TYR A 327 -22.37 -23.22 11.28
C TYR A 327 -22.49 -21.95 12.14
N GLN A 328 -22.85 -22.09 13.43
CA GLN A 328 -23.09 -20.95 14.32
C GLN A 328 -21.80 -20.37 14.93
N LYS A 329 -20.75 -21.18 15.10
CA LYS A 329 -19.54 -20.81 15.87
C LYS A 329 -18.28 -20.67 15.03
N SER A 330 -18.35 -20.96 13.74
CA SER A 330 -17.31 -20.60 12.75
C SER A 330 -17.02 -19.10 12.69
N LYS A 331 -17.84 -18.23 13.29
CA LYS A 331 -17.59 -16.79 13.31
C LYS A 331 -16.90 -16.30 14.59
N ILE A 332 -16.74 -17.13 15.63
CA ILE A 332 -16.02 -16.76 16.85
C ILE A 332 -14.57 -16.36 16.48
N TYR A 333 -13.91 -17.17 15.65
CA TYR A 333 -12.57 -16.84 15.16
C TYR A 333 -12.56 -15.54 14.35
N GLN A 334 -13.55 -15.36 13.45
CA GLN A 334 -13.61 -14.21 12.53
C GLN A 334 -13.72 -12.89 13.29
N TYR A 335 -14.41 -12.91 14.43
CA TYR A 335 -14.71 -11.70 15.18
C TYR A 335 -13.71 -11.43 16.30
N LEU A 336 -13.16 -12.48 16.93
CA LEU A 336 -12.34 -12.31 18.13
C LEU A 336 -10.83 -12.35 17.86
N LEU A 337 -10.33 -13.25 17.00
CA LEU A 337 -8.88 -13.50 16.84
C LEU A 337 -8.08 -12.24 16.42
N ARG A 338 -8.72 -11.33 15.67
CA ARG A 338 -8.08 -10.11 15.15
C ARG A 338 -8.49 -8.84 15.91
N SER A 339 -9.33 -8.96 16.95
CA SER A 339 -9.84 -7.81 17.71
C SER A 339 -9.01 -7.58 18.98
N GLN A 340 -8.54 -6.34 19.15
CA GLN A 340 -7.87 -5.86 20.36
C GLN A 340 -8.84 -5.05 21.26
N GLU A 341 -10.13 -5.04 20.93
CA GLU A 341 -11.14 -4.38 21.77
C GLU A 341 -11.46 -5.22 23.01
N THR A 342 -12.05 -4.59 24.02
CA THR A 342 -12.62 -5.25 25.21
C THR A 342 -14.14 -5.27 25.09
N SER A 343 -14.67 -6.04 24.13
CA SER A 343 -16.10 -6.02 23.79
C SER A 343 -16.98 -6.61 24.90
N ALA A 344 -16.44 -7.53 25.71
CA ALA A 344 -17.16 -8.16 26.82
C ALA A 344 -17.68 -7.15 27.84
N SER A 345 -16.85 -6.19 28.28
CA SER A 345 -17.25 -5.16 29.25
C SER A 345 -18.41 -4.31 28.73
N LYS A 346 -18.34 -3.89 27.45
CA LYS A 346 -19.40 -3.11 26.79
C LYS A 346 -20.70 -3.92 26.69
N LEU A 347 -20.61 -5.19 26.31
CA LEU A 347 -21.75 -6.09 26.22
C LEU A 347 -22.44 -6.28 27.57
N PHE A 348 -21.67 -6.51 28.64
CA PHE A 348 -22.25 -6.72 29.98
C PHE A 348 -22.97 -5.48 30.51
N GLU A 349 -22.47 -4.28 30.24
CA GLU A 349 -23.21 -3.04 30.55
C GLU A 349 -24.54 -2.97 29.80
N LYS A 350 -24.54 -3.28 28.49
CA LYS A 350 -25.80 -3.33 27.71
C LYS A 350 -26.76 -4.38 28.26
N MET A 351 -26.27 -5.56 28.65
CA MET A 351 -27.11 -6.65 29.18
C MET A 351 -27.77 -6.32 30.53
N LYS A 352 -27.25 -5.36 31.29
CA LYS A 352 -27.93 -4.85 32.50
C LYS A 352 -29.16 -4.03 32.18
N ILE A 353 -29.18 -3.39 31.00
CA ILE A 353 -30.20 -2.44 30.57
C ILE A 353 -31.24 -3.12 29.68
N TYR A 354 -30.78 -4.02 28.80
CA TYR A 354 -31.59 -4.66 27.77
C TYR A 354 -31.79 -6.15 28.04
N PRO A 355 -33.01 -6.70 27.84
CA PRO A 355 -33.28 -8.11 28.04
C PRO A 355 -32.53 -8.98 27.02
N LYS A 356 -32.19 -10.24 27.37
CA LYS A 356 -31.45 -11.16 26.47
C LYS A 356 -32.02 -11.24 25.04
N LYS A 357 -33.35 -11.18 24.88
CA LYS A 357 -34.04 -11.18 23.58
C LYS A 357 -33.68 -10.00 22.66
N TRP A 358 -33.16 -8.92 23.23
CA TRP A 358 -32.75 -7.70 22.51
C TRP A 358 -31.47 -7.88 21.69
N PHE A 359 -30.70 -8.94 21.99
CA PHE A 359 -29.45 -9.27 21.30
C PHE A 359 -29.66 -10.31 20.18
N GLY A 360 -30.91 -10.65 19.85
CA GLY A 360 -31.29 -11.69 18.90
C GLY A 360 -31.39 -13.08 19.54
N ASP A 361 -31.99 -14.04 18.83
CA ASP A 361 -31.86 -15.45 19.22
C ASP A 361 -30.46 -15.92 18.85
N ILE A 362 -29.65 -16.25 19.85
CA ILE A 362 -28.27 -16.73 19.67
C ILE A 362 -28.23 -17.96 18.73
N LYS A 363 -29.37 -18.66 18.56
CA LYS A 363 -29.57 -19.82 17.71
C LYS A 363 -29.97 -19.50 16.25
N GLU A 364 -30.50 -18.33 15.95
CA GLU A 364 -30.94 -17.98 14.60
C GLU A 364 -30.01 -16.94 13.98
N ASN A 365 -29.62 -17.14 12.72
CA ASN A 365 -28.71 -16.25 11.98
C ASN A 365 -29.37 -14.91 11.60
N SER A 366 -30.12 -14.27 12.48
CA SER A 366 -30.69 -12.95 12.26
C SER A 366 -29.70 -11.88 12.71
N PHE A 367 -29.12 -11.18 11.73
CA PHE A 367 -28.37 -9.93 11.92
C PHE A 367 -29.33 -8.80 12.32
N GLU A 368 -29.99 -8.89 13.48
CA GLU A 368 -30.82 -7.77 13.98
C GLU A 368 -30.03 -6.86 14.94
N MET A 369 -29.31 -5.95 14.28
CA MET A 369 -29.14 -4.50 14.48
C MET A 369 -28.48 -3.84 15.72
N ASN A 370 -28.16 -4.48 16.86
CA ASN A 370 -27.58 -3.72 18.00
C ASN A 370 -26.29 -4.25 18.65
N SER A 371 -25.62 -5.23 18.04
CA SER A 371 -24.32 -5.75 18.53
C SER A 371 -23.20 -5.56 17.50
N THR A 372 -22.00 -5.21 17.98
CA THR A 372 -20.79 -5.25 17.16
C THR A 372 -20.36 -6.69 16.88
N SER A 373 -19.50 -6.92 15.89
CA SER A 373 -18.94 -8.25 15.63
C SER A 373 -18.26 -8.85 16.86
N GLY A 374 -17.47 -8.07 17.60
CA GLY A 374 -16.83 -8.49 18.85
C GLY A 374 -17.85 -8.89 19.91
N GLU A 375 -18.87 -8.05 20.15
CA GLU A 375 -19.98 -8.35 21.08
C GLU A 375 -20.69 -9.66 20.70
N TRP A 376 -20.91 -9.90 19.40
CA TRP A 376 -21.49 -11.15 18.92
C TRP A 376 -20.59 -12.37 19.18
N GLY A 377 -19.28 -12.23 18.98
CA GLY A 377 -18.32 -13.28 19.35
C GLY A 377 -18.37 -13.62 20.83
N ILE A 378 -18.50 -12.62 21.71
CA ILE A 378 -18.64 -12.83 23.16
C ILE A 378 -19.96 -13.53 23.50
N LEU A 379 -21.08 -13.16 22.86
CA LEU A 379 -22.37 -13.84 23.04
C LEU A 379 -22.27 -15.34 22.72
N GLN A 380 -21.54 -15.70 21.66
CA GLN A 380 -21.30 -17.09 21.31
C GLN A 380 -20.46 -17.83 22.36
N LEU A 381 -19.45 -17.16 22.97
CA LEU A 381 -18.70 -17.73 24.09
C LEU A 381 -19.58 -17.96 25.31
N LEU A 382 -20.48 -17.03 25.65
CA LEU A 382 -21.43 -17.19 26.75
C LEU A 382 -22.37 -18.38 26.51
N TYR A 383 -22.83 -18.56 25.27
CA TYR A 383 -23.64 -19.72 24.89
C TYR A 383 -22.88 -21.05 25.00
N ILE A 384 -21.58 -21.07 24.69
CA ILE A 384 -20.74 -22.25 24.96
C ILE A 384 -20.73 -22.54 26.46
N VAL A 385 -20.57 -21.54 27.31
CA VAL A 385 -20.56 -21.72 28.78
C VAL A 385 -21.91 -22.21 29.30
N GLU A 386 -23.04 -21.79 28.72
CA GLU A 386 -24.36 -22.32 29.09
C GLU A 386 -24.48 -23.84 28.84
N LYS A 387 -23.74 -24.38 27.85
CA LYS A 387 -23.74 -25.81 27.49
C LYS A 387 -22.60 -26.60 28.13
N PHE A 388 -21.45 -25.95 28.30
CA PHE A 388 -20.23 -26.50 28.87
C PHE A 388 -19.75 -25.57 30.01
N PRO A 389 -20.41 -25.61 31.19
CA PRO A 389 -20.07 -24.73 32.31
C PRO A 389 -18.60 -24.83 32.74
N GLU A 390 -17.95 -25.97 32.52
CA GLU A 390 -16.54 -26.22 32.80
C GLU A 390 -15.56 -25.35 31.99
N PHE A 391 -16.03 -24.72 30.90
CA PHE A 391 -15.20 -23.80 30.12
C PHE A 391 -14.88 -22.54 30.94
N ASN A 392 -15.84 -22.04 31.74
CA ASN A 392 -15.67 -20.98 32.74
C ASN A 392 -14.67 -19.88 32.35
N PHE A 393 -15.00 -19.10 31.30
CA PHE A 393 -14.12 -18.03 30.81
C PHE A 393 -13.96 -16.90 31.83
N LYS A 394 -12.73 -16.41 31.96
CA LYS A 394 -12.44 -15.20 32.73
C LYS A 394 -12.56 -13.99 31.79
N PHE A 395 -13.47 -13.06 32.09
CA PHE A 395 -13.62 -11.83 31.31
C PHE A 395 -12.71 -10.69 31.77
N GLU A 396 -12.17 -10.81 32.98
CA GLU A 396 -11.21 -9.89 33.57
C GLU A 396 -10.05 -10.69 34.19
N ASN A 397 -8.86 -10.09 34.26
CA ASN A 397 -7.70 -10.66 34.92
C ASN A 397 -7.71 -10.38 36.43
N ASP A 398 -6.71 -10.88 37.15
CA ASP A 398 -6.63 -10.74 38.62
C ASP A 398 -6.44 -9.28 39.09
N ASP A 399 -6.08 -8.36 38.20
CA ASP A 399 -5.97 -6.92 38.43
C ASP A 399 -7.26 -6.15 38.06
N ASN A 400 -8.37 -6.85 37.80
CA ASN A 400 -9.64 -6.30 37.28
C ASN A 400 -9.52 -5.56 35.94
N VAL A 401 -8.52 -5.93 35.12
CA VAL A 401 -8.40 -5.43 33.74
C VAL A 401 -9.12 -6.40 32.82
N ALA A 402 -10.02 -5.86 31.99
CA ALA A 402 -10.77 -6.64 31.01
C ALA A 402 -9.82 -7.31 29.99
N TYR A 403 -10.06 -8.59 29.71
CA TYR A 403 -9.38 -9.27 28.61
C TYR A 403 -9.86 -8.70 27.27
N THR A 404 -8.94 -8.61 26.33
CA THR A 404 -9.27 -8.32 24.93
C THR A 404 -10.05 -9.47 24.31
N ASP A 405 -10.78 -9.17 23.24
CA ASP A 405 -11.51 -10.16 22.44
C ASP A 405 -10.60 -11.30 21.97
N LYS A 406 -9.37 -10.97 21.53
CA LYS A 406 -8.35 -11.95 21.15
C LYS A 406 -7.89 -12.84 22.30
N GLU A 407 -7.67 -12.27 23.48
CA GLU A 407 -7.32 -13.07 24.68
C GLU A 407 -8.47 -13.99 25.10
N LEU A 408 -9.72 -13.55 24.97
CA LEU A 408 -10.89 -14.41 25.20
C LEU A 408 -10.98 -15.55 24.18
N TYR A 409 -10.60 -15.30 22.93
CA TYR A 409 -10.45 -16.35 21.94
C TYR A 409 -9.34 -17.35 22.30
N PHE A 410 -8.21 -16.88 22.84
CA PHE A 410 -7.15 -17.78 23.30
C PHE A 410 -7.58 -18.65 24.48
N GLN A 411 -8.37 -18.11 25.42
CA GLN A 411 -8.99 -18.94 26.46
C GLN A 411 -9.91 -20.00 25.85
N PHE A 412 -10.69 -19.64 24.83
CA PHE A 412 -11.55 -20.59 24.11
C PHE A 412 -10.75 -21.71 23.46
N ILE A 413 -9.68 -21.41 22.71
CA ILE A 413 -8.81 -22.43 22.11
C ILE A 413 -8.30 -23.39 23.18
N PHE A 414 -7.73 -22.85 24.27
CA PHE A 414 -7.20 -23.66 25.36
C PHE A 414 -8.25 -24.61 25.95
N LYS A 415 -9.47 -24.11 26.19
CA LYS A 415 -10.57 -24.91 26.75
C LYS A 415 -11.04 -26.00 25.80
N VAL A 416 -11.14 -25.70 24.51
CA VAL A 416 -11.48 -26.71 23.49
C VAL A 416 -10.41 -27.79 23.43
N PHE A 417 -9.13 -27.41 23.48
CA PHE A 417 -8.02 -28.36 23.47
C PHE A 417 -8.08 -29.32 24.67
N GLU A 418 -8.19 -28.79 25.88
CA GLU A 418 -8.29 -29.58 27.12
C GLU A 418 -9.52 -30.51 27.08
N TYR A 419 -10.67 -29.99 26.63
CA TYR A 419 -11.90 -30.77 26.52
C TYR A 419 -11.78 -31.91 25.51
N SER A 420 -11.26 -31.62 24.32
CA SER A 420 -11.05 -32.60 23.26
C SER A 420 -10.14 -33.73 23.72
N ARG A 421 -9.08 -33.41 24.46
CA ARG A 421 -8.15 -34.41 24.98
C ARG A 421 -8.79 -35.29 26.07
N LYS A 422 -9.55 -34.68 26.97
CA LYS A 422 -10.27 -35.43 28.03
C LYS A 422 -11.28 -36.42 27.45
N HIS A 423 -11.87 -36.08 26.31
CA HIS A 423 -12.89 -36.87 25.63
C HIS A 423 -12.39 -37.58 24.35
N LYS A 424 -11.08 -37.75 24.21
CA LYS A 424 -10.45 -38.30 23.00
C LYS A 424 -10.95 -39.72 22.67
N SER A 425 -11.24 -40.53 23.69
CA SER A 425 -11.86 -41.86 23.52
C SER A 425 -13.23 -41.79 22.83
N ASP A 426 -14.00 -40.73 23.06
CA ASP A 426 -15.35 -40.58 22.51
C ASP A 426 -15.32 -40.10 21.06
N ALA A 427 -14.25 -39.40 20.66
CA ALA A 427 -14.00 -39.01 19.27
C ALA A 427 -13.49 -40.18 18.41
N ASP A 428 -12.57 -41.00 18.95
CA ASP A 428 -12.00 -42.16 18.25
C ASP A 428 -13.03 -43.29 18.05
N ILE A 429 -14.03 -43.43 18.94
CA ILE A 429 -15.11 -44.42 18.81
C ILE A 429 -16.07 -44.08 17.64
N ILE A 430 -16.17 -42.81 17.24
CA ILE A 430 -17.11 -42.35 16.21
C ILE A 430 -16.40 -42.11 14.86
N GLY A 431 -15.09 -41.82 14.87
CA GLY A 431 -14.26 -41.74 13.65
C GLY A 431 -13.96 -43.09 12.99
N GLY A 432 -14.31 -44.20 13.65
CA GLY A 432 -14.14 -45.57 13.17
C GLY A 432 -15.25 -46.08 12.24
N THR A 433 -15.78 -45.24 11.34
CA THR A 433 -16.50 -45.69 10.13
C THR A 433 -16.40 -44.63 9.04
N ASN A 434 -15.33 -44.71 8.24
CA ASN A 434 -15.39 -44.70 6.77
C ASN A 434 -14.04 -45.10 6.18
#